data_AF-A0A672PTQ5-F1
#
_entry.id   AF-A0A672PTQ5-F1
#
_cell.length_a   1.000
_cell.length_b   1.000
_cell.length_c   1.000
_cell.angle_alpha   90.00
_cell.angle_beta   90.00
_cell.angle_gamma   90.00
#
_symmetry.space_group_name_H-M   'P 1'
#
loop_
_entity.id
_entity.type
_entity.pdbx_description
1 polymer ?
#
loop_
_entity_poly.entity_id
_entity_poly.type
_entity_poly.pdbx_seq_one_letter_code
_entity_poly.pdbx_strand_id
1 'polypeptide(L)'
;MLRKLLLLLMLCIIFMTRRSKAAAAPSASHTLIWGPGLETNIFLPARFFFIQTVDSTGRNFTTSPGEKTFEVKITSPTDPYARIWIQILDRNDGSFLVRYRMYASYTDLHVQILLKDKLVGKSPYVLKGAVYHESCDCPEPSGALWEKNMHCPASFSQIESDLSVFPSVDPDHNTHEILNRFGKRHSLCHYTIKNNQVYIKTHGEHVGFRIFMDAFLLSLTRKVKVPDIEFFVNLGDWPLEKRRVSEKPSPVFSWCGSNDTQDIVMPTYDLTESVLETMGRVSLDMMSVQGHTGPVWEQKISKAFWRGRDSRKERLELVKLARANPDMLDAALTNFFFFKHDESLYGPLVKHVSFFDFFKYKYQINVDGTVAAYRLPYLLAGDSAVFKHDSIYYEHFYKQLQPWVHYIPFKADLSDLLEKIQWARDHDEEVHHPYSHTHIYGVHMNTKYCILNCL
;
A
#
# COMPACT_ATOMS: atom_id res chain seq x y z
N MET A 1 46.20 -25.30 47.53
CA MET A 1 46.28 -25.51 46.06
C MET A 1 44.92 -25.67 45.38
N LEU A 2 43.94 -26.34 46.01
CA LEU A 2 42.61 -26.60 45.43
C LEU A 2 41.82 -25.33 44.98
N ARG A 3 41.89 -24.23 45.73
CA ARG A 3 41.21 -22.95 45.38
C ARG A 3 41.76 -22.27 44.13
N LYS A 4 43.06 -22.42 43.82
CA LYS A 4 43.67 -21.84 42.61
C LYS A 4 43.32 -22.66 41.36
N LEU A 5 43.14 -23.97 41.51
CA LEU A 5 42.71 -24.86 40.42
C LEU A 5 41.23 -24.64 40.04
N LEU A 6 40.37 -24.39 41.04
CA LEU A 6 38.95 -24.08 40.81
C LEU A 6 38.75 -22.73 40.11
N LEU A 7 39.58 -21.72 40.43
CA LEU A 7 39.53 -20.41 39.77
C LEU A 7 39.98 -20.50 38.31
N LEU A 8 41.02 -21.29 38.00
CA LEU A 8 41.46 -21.52 36.63
C LEU A 8 40.41 -22.29 35.81
N LEU A 9 39.75 -23.29 36.39
CA LEU A 9 38.67 -24.00 35.71
C LEU A 9 37.46 -23.09 35.44
N MET A 10 37.07 -22.25 36.40
CA MET A 10 36.01 -21.25 36.22
C MET A 10 36.35 -20.22 35.14
N LEU A 11 37.60 -19.72 35.10
CA LEU A 11 38.05 -18.81 34.04
C LEU A 11 38.11 -19.47 32.66
N CYS A 12 38.50 -20.75 32.56
CA CYS A 12 38.43 -21.50 31.31
C CYS A 12 36.99 -21.79 30.86
N ILE A 13 36.06 -22.04 31.79
CA ILE A 13 34.63 -22.22 31.46
C ILE A 13 34.00 -20.89 31.01
N ILE A 14 34.34 -19.76 31.67
CA ILE A 14 33.89 -18.42 31.28
C ILE A 14 34.48 -18.00 29.91
N PHE A 15 35.72 -18.40 29.60
CA PHE A 15 36.31 -18.19 28.27
C PHE A 15 35.74 -19.14 27.20
N MET A 16 35.31 -20.36 27.55
CA MET A 16 34.64 -21.27 26.60
C MET A 16 33.17 -20.93 26.35
N THR A 17 32.49 -20.21 27.25
CA THR A 17 31.11 -19.73 27.03
C THR A 17 31.02 -18.37 26.35
N ARG A 18 32.14 -17.69 26.10
CA ARG A 18 32.23 -16.50 25.24
C ARG A 18 32.75 -16.87 23.84
N ARG A 19 32.12 -17.86 23.20
CA ARG A 19 32.00 -17.79 21.74
C ARG A 19 31.15 -16.55 21.48
N SER A 20 31.80 -15.42 21.15
CA SER A 20 31.10 -14.38 20.40
C SER A 20 30.48 -15.11 19.21
N LYS A 21 29.15 -15.14 19.13
CA LYS A 21 28.52 -15.45 17.85
C LYS A 21 29.09 -14.38 16.93
N ALA A 22 30.02 -14.77 16.06
CA ALA A 22 30.43 -13.89 14.97
C ALA A 22 29.14 -13.39 14.34
N ALA A 23 28.95 -12.08 14.25
CA ALA A 23 27.77 -11.50 13.64
C ALA A 23 27.58 -12.20 12.29
N ALA A 24 26.40 -12.77 12.07
CA ALA A 24 26.14 -13.50 10.84
C ALA A 24 26.43 -12.55 9.66
N ALA A 25 27.33 -12.97 8.77
CA ALA A 25 27.72 -12.13 7.64
C ALA A 25 26.79 -12.41 6.46
N PRO A 26 26.33 -11.37 5.73
CA PRO A 26 25.56 -11.56 4.50
C PRO A 26 26.31 -12.42 3.48
N SER A 27 25.59 -13.34 2.83
CA SER A 27 26.13 -14.25 1.82
C SER A 27 25.54 -13.95 0.45
N ALA A 28 26.40 -13.51 -0.49
CA ALA A 28 25.98 -13.15 -1.85
C ALA A 28 25.28 -14.32 -2.58
N SER A 29 25.78 -15.55 -2.42
CA SER A 29 25.26 -16.74 -3.10
C SER A 29 23.95 -17.29 -2.51
N HIS A 30 23.64 -16.95 -1.26
CA HIS A 30 22.45 -17.45 -0.55
C HIS A 30 21.33 -16.40 -0.47
N THR A 31 21.69 -15.11 -0.57
CA THR A 31 20.74 -13.99 -0.59
C THR A 31 19.75 -14.18 -1.75
N LEU A 32 18.47 -14.05 -1.45
CA LEU A 32 17.37 -14.34 -2.38
C LEU A 32 16.89 -13.07 -3.06
N ILE A 33 16.58 -13.17 -4.34
CA ILE A 33 16.05 -12.06 -5.15
C ILE A 33 14.78 -12.51 -5.87
N TRP A 34 13.71 -11.71 -5.80
CA TRP A 34 12.46 -11.96 -6.52
C TRP A 34 11.68 -10.67 -6.72
N GLY A 35 10.77 -10.66 -7.71
CA GLY A 35 9.79 -9.60 -7.89
C GLY A 35 9.64 -9.12 -9.33
N PRO A 36 8.60 -8.32 -9.61
CA PRO A 36 8.08 -8.07 -10.95
C PRO A 36 9.03 -7.22 -11.80
N GLY A 37 9.87 -6.41 -11.17
CA GLY A 37 10.93 -5.64 -11.81
C GLY A 37 12.07 -6.48 -12.38
N LEU A 38 12.02 -7.81 -12.24
CA LEU A 38 12.97 -8.72 -12.88
C LEU A 38 12.36 -9.46 -14.07
N GLU A 39 11.12 -9.13 -14.44
CA GLU A 39 10.38 -9.76 -15.51
C GLU A 39 10.16 -8.79 -16.67
N THR A 40 10.48 -9.22 -17.89
CA THR A 40 10.32 -8.37 -19.09
C THR A 40 8.86 -7.97 -19.31
N ASN A 41 7.95 -8.94 -19.18
CA ASN A 41 6.55 -8.82 -19.62
C ASN A 41 5.63 -8.09 -18.62
N ILE A 42 6.15 -7.67 -17.46
CA ILE A 42 5.40 -6.86 -16.51
C ILE A 42 5.62 -5.40 -16.81
N PHE A 43 4.52 -4.65 -16.98
CA PHE A 43 4.58 -3.25 -17.35
C PHE A 43 4.05 -2.34 -16.24
N LEU A 44 4.96 -1.76 -15.47
CA LEU A 44 4.67 -0.85 -14.36
C LEU A 44 5.35 0.51 -14.56
N PRO A 45 4.72 1.62 -14.10
CA PRO A 45 5.33 2.95 -14.14
C PRO A 45 6.69 3.01 -13.43
N ALA A 46 6.75 2.43 -12.23
CA ALA A 46 7.98 2.14 -11.51
C ALA A 46 8.05 0.63 -11.27
N ARG A 47 9.19 0.03 -11.61
CA ARG A 47 9.43 -1.40 -11.46
C ARG A 47 10.14 -1.66 -10.14
N PHE A 48 9.91 -2.82 -9.52
CA PHE A 48 10.49 -3.11 -8.23
C PHE A 48 10.75 -4.61 -8.01
N PHE A 49 11.72 -4.92 -7.16
CA PHE A 49 12.02 -6.27 -6.72
C PHE A 49 12.59 -6.26 -5.30
N PHE A 50 12.64 -7.42 -4.67
CA PHE A 50 13.07 -7.59 -3.30
C PHE A 50 14.40 -8.33 -3.21
N ILE A 51 15.15 -8.01 -2.17
CA ILE A 51 16.37 -8.71 -1.76
C ILE A 51 16.15 -9.20 -0.32
N GLN A 52 16.15 -10.51 -0.09
CA GLN A 52 16.21 -11.08 1.27
C GLN A 52 17.65 -11.40 1.59
N THR A 53 18.20 -10.72 2.61
CA THR A 53 19.55 -11.03 3.07
C THR A 53 19.56 -12.39 3.77
N VAL A 54 20.52 -13.23 3.38
CA VAL A 54 20.70 -14.58 3.94
C VAL A 54 22.16 -14.77 4.35
N ASP A 55 22.39 -15.42 5.48
CA ASP A 55 23.74 -15.74 5.95
C ASP A 55 24.35 -16.95 5.22
N SER A 56 25.61 -17.27 5.49
CA SER A 56 26.28 -18.42 4.87
C SER A 56 25.71 -19.79 5.28
N THR A 57 24.84 -19.84 6.28
CA THR A 57 24.15 -21.06 6.75
C THR A 57 22.75 -21.21 6.16
N GLY A 58 22.32 -20.27 5.31
CA GLY A 58 20.99 -20.28 4.70
C GLY A 58 19.89 -19.68 5.59
N ARG A 59 20.24 -18.96 6.67
CA ARG A 59 19.25 -18.31 7.55
C ARG A 59 18.98 -16.88 7.11
N ASN A 60 17.71 -16.52 7.01
CA ASN A 60 17.28 -15.16 6.71
C ASN A 60 17.67 -14.22 7.85
N PHE A 61 18.14 -13.03 7.49
CA PHE A 61 18.21 -11.92 8.42
C PHE A 61 16.79 -11.47 8.76
N THR A 62 16.58 -11.13 10.03
CA THR A 62 15.33 -10.53 10.54
C THR A 62 15.52 -9.08 10.95
N THR A 63 16.72 -8.54 10.72
CA THR A 63 17.11 -7.16 11.03
C THR A 63 18.00 -6.63 9.91
N SER A 64 17.97 -5.33 9.67
CA SER A 64 18.84 -4.67 8.69
C SER A 64 20.33 -5.06 8.87
N PRO A 65 21.02 -5.52 7.81
CA PRO A 65 22.48 -5.63 7.77
C PRO A 65 23.19 -4.28 7.50
N GLY A 66 22.43 -3.20 7.30
CA GLY A 66 22.87 -1.84 7.00
C GLY A 66 22.37 -1.35 5.64
N GLU A 67 21.96 -0.09 5.55
CA GLU A 67 21.34 0.51 4.35
C GLU A 67 22.19 0.41 3.08
N LYS A 68 23.53 0.39 3.22
CA LYS A 68 24.49 0.33 2.11
C LYS A 68 25.00 -1.10 1.83
N THR A 69 24.26 -2.11 2.26
CA THR A 69 24.66 -3.51 2.10
C THR A 69 24.72 -3.93 0.63
N PHE A 70 23.77 -3.47 -0.18
CA PHE A 70 23.67 -3.82 -1.59
C PHE A 70 23.89 -2.62 -2.49
N GLU A 71 24.55 -2.87 -3.63
CA GLU A 71 24.61 -1.94 -4.76
C GLU A 71 23.84 -2.55 -5.93
N VAL A 72 23.04 -1.73 -6.62
CA VAL A 72 22.28 -2.15 -7.80
C VAL A 72 22.64 -1.27 -8.98
N LYS A 73 22.99 -1.89 -10.10
CA LYS A 73 23.24 -1.24 -11.38
C LYS A 73 22.29 -1.79 -12.43
N ILE A 74 21.64 -0.91 -13.17
CA ILE A 74 20.78 -1.29 -14.29
C ILE A 74 21.34 -0.63 -15.55
N THR A 75 21.67 -1.45 -16.55
CA THR A 75 22.29 -0.99 -17.80
C THR A 75 21.56 -1.61 -19.00
N SER A 76 21.56 -0.90 -20.13
CA SER A 76 21.18 -1.45 -21.43
C SER A 76 22.44 -1.66 -22.29
N PRO A 77 22.76 -2.88 -22.74
CA PRO A 77 23.84 -3.14 -23.70
C PRO A 77 23.71 -2.35 -25.01
N THR A 78 22.48 -2.06 -25.44
CA THR A 78 22.19 -1.33 -26.68
C THR A 78 22.14 0.19 -26.49
N ASP A 79 22.07 0.66 -25.25
CA ASP A 79 22.03 2.08 -24.90
C ASP A 79 22.96 2.39 -23.71
N PRO A 80 24.21 2.81 -23.97
CA PRO A 80 25.16 3.14 -22.90
C PRO A 80 24.75 4.36 -22.06
N TYR A 81 23.76 5.14 -22.49
CA TYR A 81 23.24 6.31 -21.77
C TYR A 81 21.85 6.09 -21.18
N ALA A 82 21.47 4.83 -20.96
CA ALA A 82 20.20 4.46 -20.34
C ALA A 82 19.95 5.27 -19.05
N ARG A 83 18.87 6.06 -19.06
CA ARG A 83 18.45 6.89 -17.93
C ARG A 83 17.47 6.10 -17.08
N ILE A 84 17.98 5.55 -15.99
CA ILE A 84 17.19 4.74 -15.05
C ILE A 84 17.48 5.26 -13.65
N TRP A 85 16.46 5.79 -12.98
CA TRP A 85 16.58 6.19 -11.58
C TRP A 85 16.30 4.99 -10.68
N ILE A 86 17.21 4.70 -9.75
CA ILE A 86 17.17 3.54 -8.86
C ILE A 86 17.14 4.04 -7.41
N GLN A 87 16.34 3.37 -6.58
CA GLN A 87 16.36 3.53 -5.13
C GLN A 87 16.31 2.17 -4.44
N ILE A 88 17.13 2.02 -3.42
CA ILE A 88 17.16 0.84 -2.55
C ILE A 88 16.60 1.27 -1.20
N LEU A 89 15.55 0.60 -0.76
CA LEU A 89 14.86 0.87 0.49
C LEU A 89 15.13 -0.27 1.46
N ASP A 90 15.77 0.03 2.59
CA ASP A 90 15.94 -0.92 3.70
C ASP A 90 14.63 -1.03 4.48
N ARG A 91 14.08 -2.24 4.60
CA ARG A 91 12.82 -2.48 5.30
C ARG A 91 13.01 -2.77 6.79
N ASN A 92 14.25 -2.73 7.27
CA ASN A 92 14.66 -3.03 8.64
C ASN A 92 14.38 -4.46 9.14
N ASP A 93 13.77 -5.31 8.32
CA ASP A 93 13.42 -6.71 8.61
C ASP A 93 14.42 -7.71 8.00
N GLY A 94 15.59 -7.23 7.55
CA GLY A 94 16.60 -8.03 6.84
C GLY A 94 16.36 -8.15 5.33
N SER A 95 15.27 -7.57 4.82
CA SER A 95 15.00 -7.44 3.39
C SER A 95 15.10 -5.99 2.89
N PHE A 96 15.27 -5.85 1.58
CA PHE A 96 15.32 -4.58 0.88
C PHE A 96 14.30 -4.58 -0.26
N LEU A 97 13.67 -3.42 -0.49
CA LEU A 97 12.86 -3.14 -1.67
C LEU A 97 13.66 -2.27 -2.62
N VAL A 98 14.04 -2.83 -3.77
CA VAL A 98 14.67 -2.07 -4.84
C VAL A 98 13.58 -1.64 -5.81
N ARG A 99 13.54 -0.35 -6.11
CA ARG A 99 12.62 0.22 -7.10
C ARG A 99 13.37 1.07 -8.10
N TYR A 100 12.91 1.08 -9.34
CA TYR A 100 13.50 1.86 -10.39
C TYR A 100 12.48 2.38 -11.40
N ARG A 101 12.75 3.57 -11.91
CA ARG A 101 11.96 4.23 -12.95
C ARG A 101 12.83 4.45 -14.18
N MET A 102 12.32 3.99 -15.32
CA MET A 102 12.94 4.22 -16.63
C MET A 102 12.45 5.55 -17.19
N TYR A 103 13.24 6.20 -18.04
CA TYR A 103 12.83 7.40 -18.78
C TYR A 103 12.77 7.19 -20.31
N ALA A 104 12.98 5.95 -20.76
CA ALA A 104 12.81 5.49 -22.14
C ALA A 104 12.55 3.98 -22.16
N SER A 105 12.06 3.46 -23.29
CA SER A 105 11.94 2.02 -23.53
C SER A 105 13.29 1.44 -23.97
N TYR A 106 13.58 0.19 -23.59
CA TYR A 106 14.86 -0.48 -23.89
C TYR A 106 14.62 -1.85 -24.55
N THR A 107 15.58 -2.33 -25.34
CA THR A 107 15.51 -3.66 -25.99
C THR A 107 15.85 -4.81 -25.04
N ASP A 108 16.62 -4.49 -24.00
CA ASP A 108 17.04 -5.41 -22.97
C ASP A 108 17.62 -4.60 -21.80
N LEU A 109 17.47 -5.13 -20.59
CA LEU A 109 18.06 -4.55 -19.38
C LEU A 109 18.82 -5.60 -18.59
N HIS A 110 19.98 -5.21 -18.09
CA HIS A 110 20.82 -6.02 -17.23
C HIS A 110 20.76 -5.42 -15.82
N VAL A 111 20.12 -6.13 -14.89
CA VAL A 111 20.04 -5.75 -13.47
C VAL A 111 21.13 -6.51 -12.72
N GLN A 112 22.19 -5.80 -12.34
CA GLN A 112 23.31 -6.33 -11.56
C GLN A 112 23.15 -5.94 -10.10
N ILE A 113 23.15 -6.94 -9.21
CA ILE A 113 23.07 -6.75 -7.76
C ILE A 113 24.38 -7.23 -7.14
N LEU A 114 24.99 -6.38 -6.33
CA LEU A 114 26.29 -6.61 -5.72
C LEU A 114 26.19 -6.54 -4.20
N LEU A 115 26.86 -7.47 -3.54
CA LEU A 115 27.19 -7.42 -2.12
C LEU A 115 28.70 -7.19 -2.03
N LYS A 116 29.10 -5.94 -1.75
CA LYS A 116 30.47 -5.47 -1.98
C LYS A 116 30.83 -5.68 -3.46
N ASP A 117 31.83 -6.51 -3.77
CA ASP A 117 32.24 -6.81 -5.16
C ASP A 117 31.70 -8.15 -5.70
N LYS A 118 30.81 -8.82 -4.95
CA LYS A 118 30.30 -10.14 -5.32
C LYS A 118 28.88 -10.06 -5.88
N LEU A 119 28.66 -10.74 -7.01
CA LEU A 119 27.33 -10.90 -7.59
C LEU A 119 26.40 -11.65 -6.63
N VAL A 120 25.21 -11.09 -6.44
CA VAL A 120 24.17 -11.65 -5.58
C VAL A 120 23.24 -12.56 -6.38
N GLY A 121 22.97 -13.76 -5.87
CA GLY A 121 22.07 -14.72 -6.48
C GLY A 121 22.46 -15.05 -7.92
N LYS A 122 21.53 -14.81 -8.86
CA LYS A 122 21.73 -15.05 -10.31
C LYS A 122 22.20 -13.81 -11.07
N SER A 123 22.65 -12.75 -10.39
CA SER A 123 23.06 -11.51 -11.04
C SER A 123 24.15 -11.76 -12.10
N PRO A 124 24.09 -11.09 -13.27
CA PRO A 124 23.04 -10.15 -13.67
C PRO A 124 21.73 -10.84 -14.07
N TYR A 125 20.61 -10.26 -13.65
CA TYR A 125 19.28 -10.63 -14.13
C TYR A 125 19.03 -9.92 -15.46
N VAL A 126 18.82 -10.69 -16.52
CA VAL A 126 18.70 -10.16 -17.89
C VAL A 126 17.23 -10.17 -18.31
N LEU A 127 16.64 -8.99 -18.43
CA LEU A 127 15.31 -8.77 -18.99
C LEU A 127 15.47 -8.67 -20.50
N LYS A 128 15.26 -9.79 -21.20
CA LYS A 128 15.38 -9.86 -22.66
C LYS A 128 14.07 -9.43 -23.32
N GLY A 129 14.17 -8.67 -24.40
CA GLY A 129 13.02 -8.20 -25.17
C GLY A 129 12.58 -6.80 -24.74
N ALA A 130 11.61 -6.25 -25.45
CA ALA A 130 11.20 -4.86 -25.27
C ALA A 130 10.70 -4.58 -23.84
N VAL A 131 11.49 -3.81 -23.09
CA VAL A 131 11.16 -3.31 -21.75
C VAL A 131 10.59 -1.92 -21.90
N TYR A 132 9.26 -1.81 -21.89
CA TYR A 132 8.56 -0.57 -22.19
C TYR A 132 8.55 0.41 -21.01
N HIS A 133 8.78 1.69 -21.33
CA HIS A 133 8.51 2.82 -20.46
C HIS A 133 7.01 3.16 -20.42
N GLU A 134 6.53 3.74 -19.31
CA GLU A 134 5.12 4.08 -19.06
C GLU A 134 4.43 4.85 -20.20
N SER A 135 5.19 5.66 -20.94
CA SER A 135 4.66 6.44 -22.07
C SER A 135 4.66 5.71 -23.42
N CYS A 136 5.09 4.45 -23.48
CA CYS A 136 5.02 3.65 -24.71
C CYS A 136 3.56 3.36 -25.04
N ASP A 137 3.10 3.75 -26.23
CA ASP A 137 1.79 3.35 -26.74
C ASP A 137 1.92 1.99 -27.44
N CYS A 138 1.93 0.94 -26.62
CA CYS A 138 2.39 -0.39 -27.00
C CYS A 138 1.42 -1.46 -26.46
N PRO A 139 0.12 -1.40 -26.82
CA PRO A 139 -0.90 -2.19 -26.17
C PRO A 139 -0.82 -3.68 -26.56
N GLU A 140 -0.75 -4.54 -25.55
CA GLU A 140 -0.94 -5.98 -25.70
C GLU A 140 -2.35 -6.27 -26.28
N PRO A 141 -2.45 -6.92 -27.45
CA PRO A 141 -3.75 -7.22 -28.06
C PRO A 141 -4.64 -8.15 -27.23
N SER A 142 -4.06 -9.02 -26.40
CA SER A 142 -4.80 -9.98 -25.58
C SER A 142 -4.85 -9.56 -24.10
N GLY A 143 -6.02 -9.13 -23.63
CA GLY A 143 -6.26 -8.83 -22.21
C GLY A 143 -5.88 -10.00 -21.30
N ALA A 144 -6.26 -11.23 -21.66
CA ALA A 144 -5.94 -12.42 -20.89
C ALA A 144 -4.42 -12.70 -20.79
N LEU A 145 -3.66 -12.40 -21.86
CA LEU A 145 -2.20 -12.52 -21.83
C LEU A 145 -1.59 -11.43 -20.94
N TRP A 146 -2.10 -10.21 -21.03
CA TRP A 146 -1.68 -9.10 -20.18
C TRP A 146 -1.93 -9.41 -18.69
N GLU A 147 -3.13 -9.82 -18.31
CA GLU A 147 -3.49 -10.22 -16.93
C GLU A 147 -2.59 -11.34 -16.41
N LYS A 148 -2.35 -12.36 -17.23
CA LYS A 148 -1.44 -13.48 -16.90
C LYS A 148 -0.01 -12.99 -16.66
N ASN A 149 0.49 -12.08 -17.50
CA ASN A 149 1.84 -11.54 -17.35
C ASN A 149 1.96 -10.66 -16.10
N MET A 150 0.93 -9.91 -15.75
CA MET A 150 0.89 -9.07 -14.54
C MET A 150 0.77 -9.88 -13.24
N HIS A 151 0.63 -11.21 -13.33
CA HIS A 151 0.37 -12.12 -12.21
C HIS A 151 -0.84 -11.70 -11.37
N CYS A 152 -1.87 -11.16 -12.02
CA CYS A 152 -3.09 -10.81 -11.32
C CYS A 152 -3.82 -12.08 -10.85
N PRO A 153 -4.44 -12.08 -9.65
CA PRO A 153 -5.33 -13.15 -9.23
C PRO A 153 -6.41 -13.39 -10.27
N ALA A 154 -6.83 -14.65 -10.37
CA ALA A 154 -7.93 -15.02 -11.25
C ALA A 154 -9.26 -14.35 -10.87
N SER A 155 -9.41 -13.95 -9.61
CA SER A 155 -10.60 -13.25 -9.14
C SER A 155 -10.31 -12.28 -8.00
N PHE A 156 -11.19 -11.29 -7.87
CA PHE A 156 -11.20 -10.33 -6.77
C PHE A 156 -12.59 -10.31 -6.15
N SER A 157 -12.70 -10.75 -4.90
CA SER A 157 -13.99 -10.90 -4.20
C SER A 157 -14.82 -9.61 -4.14
N GLN A 158 -14.17 -8.44 -4.07
CA GLN A 158 -14.86 -7.16 -4.14
C GLN A 158 -15.43 -6.89 -5.53
N ILE A 159 -14.64 -7.03 -6.57
CA ILE A 159 -15.06 -6.79 -7.96
C ILE A 159 -16.21 -7.74 -8.32
N GLU A 160 -16.08 -9.03 -8.03
CA GLU A 160 -17.13 -10.02 -8.29
C GLU A 160 -18.43 -9.69 -7.56
N SER A 161 -18.33 -9.30 -6.28
CA SER A 161 -19.50 -8.93 -5.49
C SER A 161 -20.19 -7.68 -6.03
N ASP A 162 -19.43 -6.65 -6.40
CA ASP A 162 -20.00 -5.38 -6.88
C ASP A 162 -20.65 -5.57 -8.27
N LEU A 163 -19.99 -6.34 -9.16
CA LEU A 163 -20.52 -6.62 -10.50
C LEU A 163 -21.66 -7.64 -10.52
N SER A 164 -21.81 -8.49 -9.49
CA SER A 164 -22.89 -9.49 -9.42
C SER A 164 -24.30 -8.87 -9.44
N VAL A 165 -24.42 -7.61 -9.05
CA VAL A 165 -25.66 -6.82 -9.08
C VAL A 165 -26.07 -6.46 -10.51
N PHE A 166 -25.11 -6.45 -11.44
CA PHE A 166 -25.27 -5.95 -12.82
C PHE A 166 -24.89 -7.03 -13.86
N PRO A 167 -25.63 -8.16 -13.93
CA PRO A 167 -25.30 -9.25 -14.88
C PRO A 167 -25.41 -8.82 -16.35
N SER A 168 -26.19 -7.77 -16.62
CA SER A 168 -26.29 -7.09 -17.91
C SER A 168 -26.55 -5.62 -17.68
N VAL A 169 -26.03 -4.77 -18.56
CA VAL A 169 -26.24 -3.33 -18.52
C VAL A 169 -26.90 -2.85 -19.81
N ASP A 170 -27.73 -1.81 -19.70
CA ASP A 170 -28.33 -1.11 -20.83
C ASP A 170 -27.72 0.30 -20.89
N PRO A 171 -26.72 0.52 -21.78
CA PRO A 171 -26.06 1.81 -22.03
C PRO A 171 -27.00 3.02 -22.14
N ASP A 172 -28.06 2.90 -22.96
CA ASP A 172 -28.98 3.99 -23.25
C ASP A 172 -29.85 4.31 -22.03
N HIS A 173 -30.39 3.27 -21.38
CA HIS A 173 -31.15 3.44 -20.15
C HIS A 173 -30.30 4.04 -19.03
N ASN A 174 -29.09 3.52 -18.83
CA ASN A 174 -28.15 3.99 -17.81
C ASN A 174 -27.79 5.46 -18.03
N THR A 175 -27.51 5.85 -19.27
CA THR A 175 -27.22 7.25 -19.62
C THR A 175 -28.38 8.16 -19.22
N HIS A 176 -29.62 7.79 -19.55
CA HIS A 176 -30.79 8.60 -19.16
C HIS A 176 -30.98 8.65 -17.64
N GLU A 177 -30.95 7.49 -16.97
CA GLU A 177 -31.25 7.36 -15.55
C GLU A 177 -30.20 8.03 -14.66
N ILE A 178 -28.91 7.75 -14.91
CA ILE A 178 -27.78 8.29 -14.15
C ILE A 178 -27.71 9.80 -14.32
N LEU A 179 -27.90 10.34 -15.53
CA LEU A 179 -27.86 11.77 -15.76
C LEU A 179 -29.05 12.50 -15.13
N ASN A 180 -30.25 11.89 -15.15
CA ASN A 180 -31.41 12.45 -14.49
C ASN A 180 -31.22 12.53 -12.97
N ARG A 181 -30.65 11.48 -12.36
CA ARG A 181 -30.45 11.40 -10.91
C ARG A 181 -29.25 12.18 -10.41
N PHE A 182 -28.12 12.08 -11.09
CA PHE A 182 -26.83 12.54 -10.57
C PHE A 182 -26.19 13.66 -11.40
N GLY A 183 -26.49 13.75 -12.69
CA GLY A 183 -25.78 14.60 -13.65
C GLY A 183 -25.87 16.12 -13.43
N LYS A 184 -26.74 16.61 -12.53
CA LYS A 184 -26.86 18.04 -12.18
C LYS A 184 -26.17 18.43 -10.88
N ARG A 185 -26.15 17.54 -9.89
CA ARG A 185 -25.78 17.86 -8.50
C ARG A 185 -24.52 17.15 -8.00
N HIS A 186 -24.00 16.21 -8.77
CA HIS A 186 -22.82 15.43 -8.42
C HIS A 186 -21.73 15.61 -9.47
N SER A 187 -20.48 15.49 -9.04
CA SER A 187 -19.33 15.50 -9.93
C SER A 187 -19.23 14.14 -10.62
N LEU A 188 -19.63 14.09 -11.89
CA LEU A 188 -19.82 12.83 -12.62
C LEU A 188 -19.13 12.88 -13.98
N CYS A 189 -18.51 11.78 -14.37
CA CYS A 189 -17.95 11.59 -15.71
C CYS A 189 -18.56 10.37 -16.38
N HIS A 190 -18.99 10.54 -17.63
CA HIS A 190 -19.36 9.46 -18.54
C HIS A 190 -18.14 9.17 -19.41
N TYR A 191 -17.52 8.01 -19.20
CA TYR A 191 -16.39 7.55 -19.99
C TYR A 191 -16.87 6.57 -21.06
N THR A 192 -16.25 6.65 -22.24
CA THR A 192 -16.36 5.66 -23.30
C THR A 192 -14.97 5.30 -23.76
N ILE A 193 -14.64 4.02 -23.77
CA ILE A 193 -13.46 3.50 -24.47
C ILE A 193 -13.98 2.90 -25.77
N LYS A 194 -13.50 3.41 -26.90
CA LYS A 194 -13.89 2.93 -28.23
C LYS A 194 -12.68 2.82 -29.12
N ASN A 195 -12.46 1.66 -29.72
CA ASN A 195 -11.24 1.37 -30.49
C ASN A 195 -9.96 1.71 -29.71
N ASN A 196 -9.92 1.37 -28.42
CA ASN A 196 -8.83 1.68 -27.49
C ASN A 196 -8.53 3.18 -27.29
N GLN A 197 -9.47 4.07 -27.65
CA GLN A 197 -9.38 5.50 -27.38
C GLN A 197 -10.37 5.91 -26.30
N VAL A 198 -9.92 6.76 -25.38
CA VAL A 198 -10.72 7.24 -24.24
C VAL A 198 -11.44 8.52 -24.63
N TYR A 199 -12.76 8.53 -24.49
CA TYR A 199 -13.63 9.68 -24.63
C TYR A 199 -14.32 9.95 -23.28
N ILE A 200 -14.57 11.23 -22.99
CA ILE A 200 -15.16 11.65 -21.73
C ILE A 200 -16.19 12.75 -21.96
N LYS A 201 -17.31 12.65 -21.24
CA LYS A 201 -18.26 13.74 -21.05
C LYS A 201 -18.45 13.99 -19.56
N THR A 202 -18.30 15.25 -19.14
CA THR A 202 -18.43 15.64 -17.73
C THR A 202 -19.80 16.20 -17.43
N HIS A 203 -20.29 15.97 -16.22
CA HIS A 203 -21.62 16.35 -15.76
C HIS A 203 -21.54 16.89 -14.31
N GLY A 204 -22.31 17.93 -14.01
CA GLY A 204 -22.32 18.62 -12.73
C GLY A 204 -21.15 19.58 -12.52
N GLU A 205 -20.94 19.98 -11.26
CA GLU A 205 -19.89 20.91 -10.83
C GLU A 205 -18.69 20.16 -10.22
N HIS A 206 -17.52 20.81 -10.13
CA HIS A 206 -16.31 20.27 -9.48
C HIS A 206 -15.73 18.96 -10.05
N VAL A 207 -15.80 18.76 -11.37
CA VAL A 207 -15.24 17.58 -12.07
C VAL A 207 -13.72 17.58 -12.24
N GLY A 208 -12.98 18.36 -11.43
CA GLY A 208 -11.52 18.48 -11.53
C GLY A 208 -10.78 17.19 -11.15
N PHE A 209 -11.36 16.38 -10.26
CA PHE A 209 -10.81 15.08 -9.85
C PHE A 209 -10.79 14.03 -10.98
N ARG A 210 -11.37 14.33 -12.15
CA ARG A 210 -11.27 13.45 -13.33
C ARG A 210 -9.84 13.17 -13.74
N ILE A 211 -8.89 14.07 -13.45
CA ILE A 211 -7.47 13.93 -13.84
C ILE A 211 -6.87 12.59 -13.39
N PHE A 212 -7.33 12.04 -12.27
CA PHE A 212 -6.85 10.76 -11.74
C PHE A 212 -7.37 9.58 -12.55
N MET A 213 -8.66 9.61 -12.90
CA MET A 213 -9.28 8.59 -13.75
C MET A 213 -8.74 8.69 -15.20
N ASP A 214 -8.57 9.90 -15.71
CA ASP A 214 -7.97 10.15 -17.03
C ASP A 214 -6.55 9.54 -17.09
N ALA A 215 -5.72 9.81 -16.07
CA ALA A 215 -4.36 9.26 -15.99
C ALA A 215 -4.36 7.72 -15.93
N PHE A 216 -5.26 7.13 -15.16
CA PHE A 216 -5.42 5.68 -15.08
C PHE A 216 -5.82 5.07 -16.44
N LEU A 217 -6.89 5.56 -17.05
CA LEU A 217 -7.38 5.01 -18.32
C LEU A 217 -6.37 5.18 -19.45
N LEU A 218 -5.69 6.33 -19.51
CA LEU A 218 -4.62 6.56 -20.48
C LEU A 218 -3.41 5.64 -20.22
N SER A 219 -3.09 5.35 -18.95
CA SER A 219 -2.09 4.35 -18.62
C SER A 219 -2.51 2.99 -19.14
N LEU A 220 -3.71 2.53 -18.80
CA LEU A 220 -4.25 1.23 -19.18
C LEU A 220 -4.26 1.02 -20.70
N THR A 221 -4.83 1.96 -21.47
CA THR A 221 -4.96 1.82 -22.93
C THR A 221 -3.63 1.82 -23.68
N ARG A 222 -2.56 2.37 -23.08
CA ARG A 222 -1.19 2.24 -23.61
C ARG A 222 -0.60 0.85 -23.42
N LYS A 223 -1.07 0.08 -22.42
CA LYS A 223 -0.51 -1.25 -22.05
C LYS A 223 -1.27 -2.41 -22.66
N VAL A 224 -2.57 -2.26 -22.86
CA VAL A 224 -3.45 -3.35 -23.27
C VAL A 224 -4.61 -2.80 -24.09
N LYS A 225 -5.07 -3.59 -25.08
CA LYS A 225 -6.31 -3.27 -25.79
C LYS A 225 -7.50 -3.53 -24.90
N VAL A 226 -8.18 -2.46 -24.50
CA VAL A 226 -9.42 -2.52 -23.72
C VAL A 226 -10.61 -2.68 -24.66
N PRO A 227 -11.59 -3.56 -24.36
CA PRO A 227 -12.80 -3.69 -25.16
C PRO A 227 -13.60 -2.38 -25.20
N ASP A 228 -14.44 -2.25 -26.23
CA ASP A 228 -15.37 -1.14 -26.30
C ASP A 228 -16.35 -1.19 -25.11
N ILE A 229 -16.34 -0.15 -24.29
CA ILE A 229 -17.13 -0.07 -23.06
C ILE A 229 -17.50 1.38 -22.77
N GLU A 230 -18.64 1.59 -22.14
CA GLU A 230 -18.98 2.86 -21.50
C GLU A 230 -19.44 2.67 -20.06
N PHE A 231 -19.16 3.65 -19.22
CA PHE A 231 -19.45 3.60 -17.80
C PHE A 231 -19.44 5.00 -17.18
N PHE A 232 -20.05 5.10 -16.00
CA PHE A 232 -20.11 6.34 -15.23
C PHE A 232 -19.22 6.27 -14.00
N VAL A 233 -18.49 7.35 -13.77
CA VAL A 233 -17.58 7.53 -12.63
C VAL A 233 -18.04 8.71 -11.80
N ASN A 234 -18.41 8.44 -10.55
CA ASN A 234 -18.60 9.42 -9.51
C ASN A 234 -17.24 9.90 -9.01
N LEU A 235 -17.02 11.21 -9.05
CA LEU A 235 -15.79 11.84 -8.58
C LEU A 235 -15.90 12.38 -7.15
N GLY A 236 -17.10 12.39 -6.57
CA GLY A 236 -17.32 12.84 -5.20
C GLY A 236 -16.92 11.81 -4.15
N ASP A 237 -16.80 12.25 -2.90
CA ASP A 237 -16.41 11.39 -1.77
C ASP A 237 -17.46 10.30 -1.49
N TRP A 238 -18.75 10.66 -1.49
CA TRP A 238 -19.83 9.75 -1.10
C TRP A 238 -20.28 8.84 -2.25
N PRO A 239 -20.51 7.54 -2.01
CA PRO A 239 -21.19 6.66 -2.97
C PRO A 239 -22.63 7.12 -3.22
N LEU A 240 -23.16 6.85 -4.41
CA LEU A 240 -24.39 7.46 -4.92
C LEU A 240 -25.59 6.51 -4.99
N GLU A 241 -25.39 5.24 -5.35
CA GLU A 241 -26.48 4.34 -5.71
C GLU A 241 -27.04 3.63 -4.48
N LYS A 242 -28.01 4.27 -3.83
CA LYS A 242 -28.68 3.77 -2.61
C LYS A 242 -29.84 2.81 -2.87
N ARG A 243 -30.23 2.60 -4.12
CA ARG A 243 -31.31 1.65 -4.44
C ARG A 243 -30.90 0.24 -4.07
N ARG A 244 -31.84 -0.54 -3.57
CA ARG A 244 -31.66 -1.97 -3.31
C ARG A 244 -31.55 -2.72 -4.63
N VAL A 245 -30.97 -3.91 -4.61
CA VAL A 245 -30.90 -4.80 -5.78
C VAL A 245 -32.28 -5.03 -6.42
N SER A 246 -33.34 -5.15 -5.61
CA SER A 246 -34.73 -5.30 -6.08
C SER A 246 -35.28 -4.09 -6.85
N GLU A 247 -34.69 -2.92 -6.67
CA GLU A 247 -35.12 -1.65 -7.26
C GLU A 247 -34.34 -1.32 -8.54
N LYS A 248 -33.59 -2.29 -9.08
CA LYS A 248 -32.81 -2.19 -10.33
C LYS A 248 -31.84 -0.99 -10.28
N PRO A 249 -30.79 -1.05 -9.45
CA PRO A 249 -29.81 0.03 -9.34
C PRO A 249 -29.09 0.27 -10.68
N SER A 250 -28.48 1.44 -10.83
CA SER A 250 -27.67 1.82 -11.98
C SER A 250 -26.18 1.62 -11.66
N PRO A 251 -25.37 1.10 -12.59
CA PRO A 251 -23.95 0.89 -12.36
C PRO A 251 -23.20 2.24 -12.35
N VAL A 252 -22.64 2.60 -11.20
CA VAL A 252 -21.81 3.79 -11.03
C VAL A 252 -20.53 3.38 -10.31
N PHE A 253 -19.38 3.74 -10.88
CA PHE A 253 -18.09 3.53 -10.26
C PHE A 253 -17.79 4.66 -9.27
N SER A 254 -17.33 4.31 -8.07
CA SER A 254 -17.01 5.26 -6.99
C SER A 254 -15.70 4.90 -6.30
N TRP A 255 -15.00 5.91 -5.76
CA TRP A 255 -13.77 5.72 -4.98
C TRP A 255 -13.98 4.92 -3.68
N CYS A 256 -15.19 5.01 -3.12
CA CYS A 256 -15.59 4.38 -1.88
C CYS A 256 -16.99 3.79 -2.03
N GLY A 257 -17.21 2.62 -1.45
CA GLY A 257 -18.53 2.01 -1.30
C GLY A 257 -19.01 2.08 0.14
N SER A 258 -20.25 1.66 0.35
CA SER A 258 -20.82 1.46 1.69
C SER A 258 -21.81 0.31 1.72
N ASN A 259 -22.08 -0.25 2.91
CA ASN A 259 -23.08 -1.31 3.10
C ASN A 259 -24.49 -0.93 2.63
N ASP A 260 -24.76 0.38 2.47
CA ASP A 260 -26.06 0.92 2.07
C ASP A 260 -26.11 1.33 0.58
N THR A 261 -25.10 0.97 -0.21
CA THR A 261 -24.96 1.39 -1.60
C THR A 261 -24.57 0.25 -2.53
N GLN A 262 -24.82 0.41 -3.83
CA GLN A 262 -24.53 -0.56 -4.89
C GLN A 262 -23.49 -0.04 -5.90
N ASP A 263 -22.74 1.00 -5.52
CA ASP A 263 -21.63 1.52 -6.31
C ASP A 263 -20.56 0.44 -6.52
N ILE A 264 -19.98 0.41 -7.72
CA ILE A 264 -18.85 -0.46 -8.06
C ILE A 264 -17.58 0.23 -7.57
N VAL A 265 -16.91 -0.35 -6.58
CA VAL A 265 -15.77 0.34 -5.96
C VAL A 265 -14.52 0.16 -6.80
N MET A 266 -13.87 1.27 -7.09
CA MET A 266 -12.62 1.32 -7.83
C MET A 266 -11.47 1.84 -6.95
N PRO A 267 -10.22 1.72 -7.42
CA PRO A 267 -9.06 2.29 -6.74
C PRO A 267 -9.20 3.78 -6.50
N THR A 268 -8.87 4.25 -5.30
CA THR A 268 -9.00 5.67 -4.94
C THR A 268 -8.04 6.53 -5.76
N TYR A 269 -8.39 7.80 -5.97
CA TYR A 269 -7.53 8.74 -6.69
C TYR A 269 -6.11 8.82 -6.10
N ASP A 270 -6.00 8.68 -4.78
CA ASP A 270 -4.75 8.78 -4.03
C ASP A 270 -3.86 7.56 -4.29
N LEU A 271 -4.43 6.34 -4.29
CA LEU A 271 -3.69 5.13 -4.66
C LEU A 271 -3.29 5.11 -6.14
N THR A 272 -4.18 5.53 -7.02
CA THR A 272 -3.90 5.66 -8.45
C THR A 272 -2.74 6.61 -8.69
N GLU A 273 -2.75 7.78 -8.04
CA GLU A 273 -1.65 8.74 -8.11
C GLU A 273 -0.36 8.15 -7.52
N SER A 274 -0.44 7.49 -6.36
CA SER A 274 0.71 6.81 -5.76
C SER A 274 1.37 5.84 -6.73
N VAL A 275 0.61 5.04 -7.49
CA VAL A 275 1.19 4.05 -8.43
C VAL A 275 1.75 4.70 -9.68
N LEU A 276 0.97 5.53 -10.38
CA LEU A 276 1.39 6.13 -11.65
C LEU A 276 2.59 7.07 -11.50
N GLU A 277 2.65 7.76 -10.36
CA GLU A 277 3.66 8.77 -10.05
C GLU A 277 4.70 8.28 -9.03
N THR A 278 4.75 6.97 -8.76
CA THR A 278 5.84 6.37 -7.97
C THR A 278 7.18 6.75 -8.60
N MET A 279 8.10 7.28 -7.78
CA MET A 279 9.39 7.81 -8.26
C MET A 279 9.25 8.88 -9.36
N GLY A 280 8.13 9.60 -9.38
CA GLY A 280 7.86 10.74 -10.23
C GLY A 280 7.66 11.99 -9.37
N ARG A 281 6.46 12.57 -9.43
CA ARG A 281 6.09 13.74 -8.62
C ARG A 281 5.66 13.42 -7.19
N VAL A 282 5.41 12.15 -6.88
CA VAL A 282 4.99 11.69 -5.55
C VAL A 282 6.18 11.12 -4.78
N SER A 283 6.40 11.65 -3.57
CA SER A 283 7.45 11.17 -2.64
C SER A 283 6.92 10.18 -1.60
N LEU A 284 5.68 10.38 -1.14
CA LEU A 284 4.94 9.45 -0.30
C LEU A 284 4.11 8.53 -1.17
N ASP A 285 4.62 7.32 -1.39
CA ASP A 285 3.96 6.28 -2.16
C ASP A 285 3.99 4.97 -1.36
N MET A 286 3.17 4.00 -1.77
CA MET A 286 3.04 2.71 -1.11
C MET A 286 4.35 1.92 -0.96
N MET A 287 5.34 2.14 -1.84
CA MET A 287 6.66 1.53 -1.75
C MET A 287 7.58 2.34 -0.84
N SER A 288 7.53 3.68 -0.87
CA SER A 288 8.40 4.52 -0.05
C SER A 288 8.12 4.35 1.44
N VAL A 289 6.86 4.11 1.83
CA VAL A 289 6.50 3.80 3.22
C VAL A 289 7.26 2.60 3.76
N GLN A 290 7.47 1.55 2.96
CA GLN A 290 8.14 0.31 3.38
C GLN A 290 9.62 0.51 3.73
N GLY A 291 10.24 1.58 3.23
CA GLY A 291 11.62 1.95 3.55
C GLY A 291 11.79 3.04 4.59
N HIS A 292 10.68 3.63 5.06
CA HIS A 292 10.69 4.80 5.95
C HIS A 292 9.74 4.57 7.13
N THR A 293 9.92 3.42 7.79
CA THR A 293 9.08 3.01 8.91
C THR A 293 9.60 3.48 10.27
N GLY A 294 10.56 4.41 10.30
CA GLY A 294 11.10 4.93 11.54
C GLY A 294 12.05 3.93 12.25
N PRO A 295 12.16 3.97 13.58
CA PRO A 295 13.07 3.10 14.32
C PRO A 295 12.56 1.65 14.35
N VAL A 296 13.45 0.71 14.66
CA VAL A 296 13.10 -0.70 14.92
C VAL A 296 12.05 -0.81 16.02
N TRP A 297 11.24 -1.88 15.99
CA TRP A 297 10.06 -2.05 16.82
C TRP A 297 10.29 -1.77 18.32
N GLU A 298 11.38 -2.28 18.87
CA GLU A 298 11.73 -2.15 20.29
C GLU A 298 11.97 -0.69 20.71
N GLN A 299 12.31 0.17 19.74
CA GLN A 299 12.57 1.60 19.93
C GLN A 299 11.39 2.48 19.56
N LYS A 300 10.31 1.92 18.99
CA LYS A 300 9.09 2.67 18.70
C LYS A 300 8.39 3.08 20.00
N ILE A 301 7.75 4.24 19.96
CA ILE A 301 6.93 4.77 21.04
C ILE A 301 5.75 3.83 21.23
N SER A 302 5.62 3.24 22.43
CA SER A 302 4.58 2.26 22.76
C SER A 302 3.22 2.92 23.04
N LYS A 303 2.81 3.91 22.23
CA LYS A 303 1.51 4.60 22.29
C LYS A 303 0.76 4.43 20.97
N ALA A 304 -0.56 4.46 21.05
CA ALA A 304 -1.39 4.61 19.88
C ALA A 304 -1.27 6.04 19.33
N PHE A 305 -1.35 6.19 18.01
CA PHE A 305 -1.11 7.45 17.35
C PHE A 305 -2.16 7.75 16.28
N TRP A 306 -2.55 9.02 16.23
CA TRP A 306 -3.40 9.56 15.17
C TRP A 306 -3.21 11.07 14.98
N ARG A 307 -3.21 11.53 13.73
CA ARG A 307 -3.28 12.94 13.36
C ARG A 307 -4.21 13.11 12.17
N GLY A 308 -5.10 14.10 12.24
CA GLY A 308 -5.98 14.40 11.12
C GLY A 308 -6.99 15.50 11.39
N ARG A 309 -7.87 15.71 10.42
CA ARG A 309 -8.96 16.69 10.49
C ARG A 309 -10.24 16.11 11.12
N ASP A 310 -11.11 16.99 11.55
CA ASP A 310 -12.42 16.77 12.15
C ASP A 310 -13.49 16.20 11.19
N SER A 311 -13.14 15.45 10.15
CA SER A 311 -14.12 15.03 9.12
C SER A 311 -15.13 13.95 9.58
N ARG A 312 -15.20 13.64 10.88
CA ARG A 312 -16.14 12.68 11.46
C ARG A 312 -16.24 12.87 12.98
N LYS A 313 -17.41 12.59 13.57
CA LYS A 313 -17.62 12.72 15.03
C LYS A 313 -16.72 11.78 15.83
N GLU A 314 -16.51 10.56 15.34
CA GLU A 314 -15.65 9.55 15.96
C GLU A 314 -14.20 10.03 16.09
N ARG A 315 -13.73 10.90 15.19
CA ARG A 315 -12.39 11.53 15.31
C ARG A 315 -12.33 12.55 16.44
N LEU A 316 -13.42 13.26 16.70
CA LEU A 316 -13.54 14.19 17.84
C LEU A 316 -13.55 13.41 19.16
N GLU A 317 -14.29 12.30 19.21
CA GLU A 317 -14.32 11.41 20.38
C GLU A 317 -12.97 10.73 20.62
N LEU A 318 -12.25 10.31 19.56
CA LEU A 318 -10.89 9.81 19.66
C LEU A 318 -9.94 10.82 20.33
N VAL A 319 -10.04 12.10 19.97
CA VAL A 319 -9.20 13.17 20.53
C VAL A 319 -9.56 13.42 22.00
N LYS A 320 -10.84 13.41 22.36
CA LYS A 320 -11.27 13.46 23.78
C LYS A 320 -10.73 12.27 24.57
N LEU A 321 -10.78 11.06 23.99
CA LEU A 321 -10.25 9.85 24.59
C LEU A 321 -8.73 9.93 24.81
N ALA A 322 -7.99 10.47 23.84
CA ALA A 322 -6.55 10.68 23.95
C ALA A 322 -6.19 11.68 25.05
N ARG A 323 -6.93 12.79 25.15
CA ARG A 323 -6.73 13.78 26.21
C ARG A 323 -6.97 13.22 27.61
N ALA A 324 -7.93 12.30 27.75
CA ALA A 324 -8.18 11.60 29.00
C ALA A 324 -7.15 10.50 29.30
N ASN A 325 -6.46 9.97 28.28
CA ASN A 325 -5.54 8.83 28.39
C ASN A 325 -4.21 9.08 27.65
N PRO A 326 -3.46 10.16 27.99
CA PRO A 326 -2.28 10.58 27.25
C PRO A 326 -1.12 9.58 27.29
N ASP A 327 -1.11 8.68 28.28
CA ASP A 327 -0.13 7.60 28.39
C ASP A 327 -0.40 6.45 27.42
N MET A 328 -1.63 6.30 26.94
CA MET A 328 -2.05 5.25 26.01
C MET A 328 -2.09 5.71 24.56
N LEU A 329 -2.60 6.92 24.32
CA LEU A 329 -2.98 7.41 23.01
C LEU A 329 -2.51 8.86 22.83
N ASP A 330 -1.84 9.10 21.71
CA ASP A 330 -1.53 10.43 21.20
C ASP A 330 -2.36 10.69 19.93
N ALA A 331 -3.53 11.29 20.10
CA ALA A 331 -4.41 11.72 19.01
C ALA A 331 -4.73 13.21 19.12
N ALA A 332 -4.58 13.94 18.01
CA ALA A 332 -4.85 15.38 17.97
C ALA A 332 -5.34 15.84 16.58
N LEU A 333 -6.12 16.93 16.58
CA LEU A 333 -6.66 17.53 15.37
C LEU A 333 -5.66 18.51 14.74
N THR A 334 -5.52 18.43 13.42
CA THR A 334 -4.67 19.34 12.65
C THR A 334 -5.43 20.56 12.15
N ASN A 335 -6.74 20.44 11.96
CA ASN A 335 -7.61 21.52 11.52
C ASN A 335 -9.09 21.22 11.81
N PHE A 336 -9.93 22.26 11.87
CA PHE A 336 -11.40 22.17 11.88
C PHE A 336 -11.99 22.71 10.57
N PHE A 337 -12.90 21.94 9.98
CA PHE A 337 -13.64 22.35 8.79
C PHE A 337 -15.12 21.98 8.86
N PHE A 338 -15.47 20.88 9.54
CA PHE A 338 -16.81 20.30 9.52
C PHE A 338 -17.59 20.55 10.83
N PHE A 339 -16.89 20.71 11.95
CA PHE A 339 -17.46 20.91 13.27
C PHE A 339 -17.00 22.23 13.87
N LYS A 340 -17.74 22.69 14.88
CA LYS A 340 -17.36 23.88 15.64
C LYS A 340 -16.08 23.58 16.42
N HIS A 341 -15.07 24.42 16.22
CA HIS A 341 -13.84 24.38 17.02
C HIS A 341 -14.15 24.73 18.48
N ASP A 342 -13.78 23.82 19.38
CA ASP A 342 -13.81 24.00 20.83
C ASP A 342 -12.50 23.49 21.44
N GLU A 343 -11.56 24.40 21.65
CA GLU A 343 -10.23 24.08 22.21
C GLU A 343 -10.34 23.49 23.64
N SER A 344 -11.36 23.88 24.41
CA SER A 344 -11.55 23.36 25.76
C SER A 344 -11.79 21.85 25.76
N LEU A 345 -12.53 21.37 24.75
CA LEU A 345 -12.85 19.94 24.54
C LEU A 345 -11.78 19.18 23.76
N TYR A 346 -11.22 19.77 22.70
CA TYR A 346 -10.36 19.04 21.76
C TYR A 346 -8.86 19.37 21.85
N GLY A 347 -8.51 20.42 22.59
CA GLY A 347 -7.14 20.87 22.77
C GLY A 347 -6.72 21.76 21.61
N PRO A 348 -5.51 22.34 21.68
CA PRO A 348 -5.00 23.18 20.61
C PRO A 348 -4.81 22.37 19.32
N LEU A 349 -4.99 23.02 18.19
CA LEU A 349 -4.61 22.45 16.90
C LEU A 349 -3.12 22.16 16.85
N VAL A 350 -2.75 21.00 16.31
CA VAL A 350 -1.35 20.61 16.11
C VAL A 350 -0.95 20.70 14.65
N LYS A 351 0.35 20.84 14.39
CA LYS A 351 0.88 20.83 13.02
C LYS A 351 0.69 19.45 12.38
N HIS A 352 0.64 19.44 11.05
CA HIS A 352 0.75 18.21 10.28
C HIS A 352 2.06 17.48 10.63
N VAL A 353 1.97 16.16 10.75
CA VAL A 353 3.10 15.25 10.95
C VAL A 353 3.36 14.55 9.63
N SER A 354 4.63 14.42 9.24
CA SER A 354 5.03 13.64 8.07
C SER A 354 4.47 12.22 8.19
N PHE A 355 3.95 11.65 7.12
CA PHE A 355 3.39 10.30 7.20
C PHE A 355 4.43 9.25 7.62
N PHE A 356 5.69 9.41 7.21
CA PHE A 356 6.78 8.54 7.67
C PHE A 356 7.02 8.60 9.19
N ASP A 357 6.70 9.73 9.82
CA ASP A 357 6.83 9.90 11.28
C ASP A 357 5.72 9.21 12.06
N PHE A 358 4.64 8.77 11.42
CA PHE A 358 3.60 7.95 12.08
C PHE A 358 4.23 6.67 12.62
N PHE A 359 5.12 6.03 11.85
CA PHE A 359 5.74 4.75 12.20
C PHE A 359 6.80 4.84 13.31
N LYS A 360 7.01 6.02 13.90
CA LYS A 360 7.70 6.17 15.20
C LYS A 360 6.88 5.57 16.35
N TYR A 361 5.59 5.34 16.15
CA TYR A 361 4.66 4.80 17.13
C TYR A 361 4.29 3.36 16.79
N LYS A 362 4.19 2.49 17.80
CA LYS A 362 3.84 1.07 17.62
C LYS A 362 2.43 0.86 17.09
N TYR A 363 1.47 1.71 17.46
CA TYR A 363 0.06 1.48 17.18
C TYR A 363 -0.55 2.64 16.38
N GLN A 364 -1.06 2.37 15.18
CA GLN A 364 -1.66 3.34 14.26
C GLN A 364 -3.17 3.22 14.26
N ILE A 365 -3.87 4.26 14.66
CA ILE A 365 -5.34 4.26 14.67
C ILE A 365 -5.86 4.70 13.30
N ASN A 366 -6.77 3.92 12.71
CA ASN A 366 -7.49 4.26 11.50
C ASN A 366 -8.98 4.45 11.79
N VAL A 367 -9.40 5.71 11.84
CA VAL A 367 -10.81 6.14 11.91
C VAL A 367 -11.17 6.84 10.60
N ASP A 368 -12.29 6.43 10.03
CA ASP A 368 -12.82 6.99 8.78
C ASP A 368 -13.08 8.49 8.89
N GLY A 369 -13.11 9.14 7.73
CA GLY A 369 -13.45 10.55 7.61
C GLY A 369 -14.89 10.69 7.15
N THR A 370 -15.08 11.54 6.14
CA THR A 370 -16.32 11.62 5.37
C THR A 370 -16.76 10.25 4.86
N VAL A 371 -15.80 9.49 4.35
CA VAL A 371 -15.91 8.08 3.90
C VAL A 371 -14.69 7.29 4.40
N ALA A 372 -14.42 6.11 3.81
CA ALA A 372 -13.24 5.31 4.12
C ALA A 372 -11.95 6.16 4.14
N ALA A 373 -11.08 5.92 5.10
CA ALA A 373 -9.84 6.69 5.21
C ALA A 373 -8.75 6.16 4.27
N TYR A 374 -8.46 6.92 3.20
CA TYR A 374 -7.44 6.59 2.19
C TYR A 374 -6.00 6.47 2.72
N ARG A 375 -5.77 6.73 4.01
CA ARG A 375 -4.49 6.44 4.67
C ARG A 375 -4.29 4.97 5.01
N LEU A 376 -5.38 4.19 5.13
CA LEU A 376 -5.32 2.78 5.54
C LEU A 376 -4.32 1.96 4.72
N PRO A 377 -4.29 2.01 3.36
CA PRO A 377 -3.34 1.20 2.60
C PRO A 377 -1.89 1.53 2.97
N TYR A 378 -1.55 2.81 3.21
CA TYR A 378 -0.22 3.22 3.64
C TYR A 378 0.10 2.81 5.08
N LEU A 379 -0.87 2.86 5.99
CA LEU A 379 -0.68 2.34 7.35
C LEU A 379 -0.37 0.84 7.34
N LEU A 380 -1.09 0.07 6.50
CA LEU A 380 -0.85 -1.36 6.27
C LEU A 380 0.47 -1.63 5.52
N ALA A 381 0.99 -0.65 4.77
CA ALA A 381 2.26 -0.79 4.06
C ALA A 381 3.45 -0.73 5.02
N GLY A 382 3.36 0.03 6.13
CA GLY A 382 4.42 0.15 7.13
C GLY A 382 4.51 -1.03 8.11
N ASP A 383 5.21 -0.81 9.23
CA ASP A 383 5.62 -1.85 10.19
C ASP A 383 4.99 -1.69 11.60
N SER A 384 3.94 -0.87 11.72
CA SER A 384 3.31 -0.50 12.99
C SER A 384 1.87 -1.00 13.05
N ALA A 385 1.46 -1.58 14.20
CA ALA A 385 0.13 -2.18 14.47
C ALA A 385 -1.04 -1.32 14.01
N VAL A 386 -1.85 -1.77 13.05
CA VAL A 386 -2.98 -1.01 12.53
C VAL A 386 -4.22 -1.39 13.30
N PHE A 387 -4.87 -0.39 13.88
CA PHE A 387 -6.18 -0.50 14.49
C PHE A 387 -7.19 0.10 13.54
N LYS A 388 -8.27 -0.63 13.23
CA LYS A 388 -9.32 -0.12 12.34
C LYS A 388 -10.67 -0.29 13.00
N HIS A 389 -11.47 0.78 12.99
CA HIS A 389 -12.83 0.72 13.50
C HIS A 389 -13.75 -0.09 12.57
N ASP A 390 -14.80 -0.65 13.15
CA ASP A 390 -15.94 -1.14 12.38
C ASP A 390 -16.62 0.03 11.66
N SER A 391 -16.93 -0.16 10.38
CA SER A 391 -17.45 0.90 9.53
C SER A 391 -18.24 0.34 8.37
N ILE A 392 -19.28 1.08 7.99
CA ILE A 392 -20.06 0.81 6.78
C ILE A 392 -19.26 1.08 5.50
N TYR A 393 -18.20 1.91 5.55
CA TYR A 393 -17.45 2.33 4.38
C TYR A 393 -16.32 1.37 4.05
N TYR A 394 -16.11 1.13 2.76
CA TYR A 394 -15.06 0.25 2.28
C TYR A 394 -14.43 0.74 0.97
N GLU A 395 -13.14 0.44 0.82
CA GLU A 395 -12.38 0.59 -0.44
C GLU A 395 -12.29 -0.76 -1.17
N HIS A 396 -11.84 -0.75 -2.43
CA HIS A 396 -11.80 -1.92 -3.32
C HIS A 396 -11.07 -3.15 -2.75
N PHE A 397 -10.14 -2.98 -1.80
CA PHE A 397 -9.34 -4.06 -1.22
C PHE A 397 -9.84 -4.55 0.14
N TYR A 398 -10.84 -3.90 0.75
CA TYR A 398 -11.21 -4.16 2.16
C TYR A 398 -11.73 -5.59 2.38
N LYS A 399 -12.43 -6.19 1.41
CA LYS A 399 -12.89 -7.60 1.49
C LYS A 399 -11.77 -8.63 1.56
N GLN A 400 -10.53 -8.25 1.19
CA GLN A 400 -9.36 -9.12 1.35
C GLN A 400 -8.70 -8.98 2.73
N LEU A 401 -9.03 -7.91 3.46
CA LEU A 401 -8.56 -7.73 4.83
C LEU A 401 -9.32 -8.64 5.78
N GLN A 402 -8.61 -9.10 6.80
CA GLN A 402 -9.08 -10.09 7.77
C GLN A 402 -8.76 -9.52 9.15
N PRO A 403 -9.76 -9.28 10.01
CA PRO A 403 -9.52 -8.80 11.36
C PRO A 403 -8.66 -9.80 12.15
N TRP A 404 -7.79 -9.32 13.04
CA TRP A 404 -6.82 -10.11 13.83
C TRP A 404 -5.77 -10.89 13.05
N VAL A 405 -5.96 -11.01 11.74
CA VAL A 405 -4.87 -11.09 10.77
C VAL A 405 -4.54 -9.62 10.48
N HIS A 406 -4.65 -9.08 9.27
CA HIS A 406 -4.13 -7.76 8.85
C HIS A 406 -4.33 -6.49 9.72
N TYR A 407 -5.25 -6.43 10.68
CA TYR A 407 -5.45 -5.29 11.57
C TYR A 407 -6.17 -5.69 12.86
N ILE A 408 -6.03 -4.88 13.92
CA ILE A 408 -6.77 -5.03 15.18
C ILE A 408 -8.12 -4.31 15.06
N PRO A 409 -9.26 -5.02 15.04
CA PRO A 409 -10.57 -4.40 14.95
C PRO A 409 -10.98 -3.77 16.30
N PHE A 410 -11.70 -2.66 16.23
CA PHE A 410 -12.39 -2.06 17.36
C PHE A 410 -13.76 -1.51 16.94
N LYS A 411 -14.66 -1.24 17.88
CA LYS A 411 -16.03 -0.82 17.60
C LYS A 411 -16.09 0.57 16.97
N ALA A 412 -17.13 0.79 16.17
CA ALA A 412 -17.41 2.07 15.50
C ALA A 412 -17.45 3.27 16.46
N ASP A 413 -17.94 3.05 17.69
CA ASP A 413 -18.08 4.08 18.73
C ASP A 413 -16.83 4.25 19.63
N LEU A 414 -15.73 3.55 19.31
CA LEU A 414 -14.46 3.53 20.04
C LEU A 414 -14.55 2.94 21.47
N SER A 415 -15.68 2.35 21.86
CA SER A 415 -15.95 1.95 23.25
C SER A 415 -14.98 0.89 23.79
N ASP A 416 -14.38 0.08 22.92
CA ASP A 416 -13.37 -0.94 23.27
C ASP A 416 -11.94 -0.55 22.85
N LEU A 417 -11.71 0.65 22.31
CA LEU A 417 -10.40 1.02 21.77
C LEU A 417 -9.27 0.95 22.82
N LEU A 418 -9.50 1.45 24.04
CA LEU A 418 -8.49 1.40 25.11
C LEU A 418 -8.17 -0.04 25.53
N GLU A 419 -9.18 -0.92 25.58
CA GLU A 419 -9.00 -2.35 25.86
C GLU A 419 -8.11 -2.99 24.78
N LYS A 420 -8.38 -2.69 23.50
CA LYS A 420 -7.58 -3.23 22.38
C LYS A 420 -6.14 -2.72 22.40
N ILE A 421 -5.93 -1.44 22.73
CA ILE A 421 -4.57 -0.88 22.89
C ILE A 421 -3.84 -1.57 24.05
N GLN A 422 -4.53 -1.79 25.17
CA GLN A 422 -3.93 -2.48 26.31
C GLN A 422 -3.57 -3.93 25.96
N TRP A 423 -4.48 -4.65 25.30
CA TRP A 423 -4.22 -6.00 24.80
C TRP A 423 -2.95 -6.04 23.92
N ALA A 424 -2.80 -5.10 22.99
CA ALA A 424 -1.64 -5.05 22.09
C ALA A 424 -0.33 -4.73 22.83
N ARG A 425 -0.38 -4.00 23.94
CA ARG A 425 0.79 -3.77 24.81
C ARG A 425 1.17 -5.03 25.59
N ASP A 426 0.18 -5.76 26.07
CA ASP A 426 0.38 -6.99 26.83
C ASP A 426 0.87 -8.14 25.94
N HIS A 427 0.64 -8.05 24.62
CA HIS A 427 1.01 -9.03 23.60
C HIS A 427 2.02 -8.46 22.58
N ASP A 428 2.99 -7.65 23.04
CA ASP A 428 3.90 -6.89 22.15
C ASP A 428 4.66 -7.75 21.14
N GLU A 429 5.13 -8.94 21.55
CA GLU A 429 5.79 -9.88 20.65
C GLU A 429 4.82 -10.44 19.60
N GLU A 430 3.59 -10.77 19.98
CA GLU A 430 2.57 -11.27 19.04
C GLU A 430 2.19 -10.22 18.01
N VAL A 431 2.09 -8.96 18.43
CA VAL A 431 1.80 -7.82 17.55
C VAL A 431 2.96 -7.52 16.60
N HIS A 432 4.22 -7.69 17.05
CA HIS A 432 5.40 -7.45 16.22
C HIS A 432 5.69 -8.58 15.23
N HIS A 433 5.49 -9.85 15.62
CA HIS A 433 6.19 -10.96 14.98
C HIS A 433 5.79 -11.13 13.49
N PRO A 434 6.75 -11.10 12.54
CA PRO A 434 6.48 -11.24 11.11
C PRO A 434 6.08 -12.66 10.66
N TYR A 435 5.86 -13.61 11.59
CA TYR A 435 5.63 -15.04 11.30
C TYR A 435 4.69 -15.76 12.29
N SER A 436 4.03 -15.07 13.24
CA SER A 436 3.07 -15.71 14.16
C SER A 436 1.78 -16.08 13.41
N HIS A 437 1.11 -17.18 13.76
CA HIS A 437 -0.07 -17.68 13.02
C HIS A 437 -1.33 -16.76 13.11
N THR A 438 -1.17 -15.56 13.66
CA THR A 438 -2.15 -14.47 13.86
C THR A 438 -1.76 -13.19 13.07
N HIS A 439 -1.20 -13.30 11.86
CA HIS A 439 -0.52 -12.20 11.13
C HIS A 439 -1.30 -10.86 11.02
N ILE A 440 -1.00 -9.90 11.89
CA ILE A 440 -1.35 -8.47 11.75
C ILE A 440 -0.42 -7.69 10.80
N TYR A 441 0.73 -8.25 10.42
CA TYR A 441 1.74 -7.56 9.59
C TYR A 441 2.03 -8.13 8.21
N GLY A 442 1.26 -9.13 7.78
CA GLY A 442 1.41 -9.74 6.46
C GLY A 442 0.23 -9.44 5.57
N VAL A 443 0.08 -8.20 5.08
CA VAL A 443 -0.61 -8.05 3.79
C VAL A 443 0.22 -8.91 2.84
N HIS A 444 -0.30 -10.09 2.48
CA HIS A 444 0.40 -11.05 1.65
C HIS A 444 1.13 -10.30 0.53
N MET A 445 2.31 -10.75 0.12
CA MET A 445 2.93 -10.23 -1.10
C MET A 445 1.87 -10.18 -2.21
N ASN A 446 0.96 -11.15 -2.29
CA ASN A 446 -0.19 -11.07 -3.19
C ASN A 446 -1.11 -9.88 -2.96
N THR A 447 -1.50 -9.51 -1.75
CA THR A 447 -2.41 -8.36 -1.52
C THR A 447 -1.68 -7.02 -1.73
N LYS A 448 -0.40 -6.85 -1.32
CA LYS A 448 0.40 -5.64 -1.66
C LYS A 448 0.73 -5.59 -3.16
N TYR A 449 1.00 -6.73 -3.78
CA TYR A 449 1.17 -6.86 -5.23
C TYR A 449 -0.15 -6.61 -5.95
N CYS A 450 -1.30 -7.03 -5.45
CA CYS A 450 -2.59 -6.81 -6.10
C CYS A 450 -3.01 -5.35 -6.03
N ILE A 451 -2.84 -4.72 -4.86
CA ILE A 451 -3.08 -3.28 -4.65
C ILE A 451 -2.05 -2.42 -5.42
N LEU A 452 -0.98 -2.98 -6.00
CA LEU A 452 0.00 -2.19 -6.77
C LEU A 452 0.15 -2.60 -8.25
N ASN A 453 -0.10 -3.86 -8.59
CA ASN A 453 0.10 -4.41 -9.93
C ASN A 453 -1.20 -4.66 -10.69
N CYS A 454 -2.34 -4.77 -9.99
CA CYS A 454 -3.66 -4.96 -10.61
C CYS A 454 -4.56 -3.72 -10.44
N LEU A 455 -3.95 -2.60 -10.03
CA LEU A 455 -4.56 -1.29 -10.07
C LEU A 455 -4.58 -0.71 -11.46
#